data_AF-A0A7F5RAJ2-F1
#
_entry.id   AF-A0A7F5RAJ2-F1
#
_cell.length_a   1.000
_cell.length_b   1.000
_cell.length_c   1.000
_cell.angle_alpha   90.00
_cell.angle_beta   90.00
_cell.angle_gamma   90.00
#
_symmetry.space_group_name_H-M   'P 1'
#
loop_
_entity.id
_entity.type
_entity.pdbx_description
1 polymer ?
#
loop_
_entity_poly.entity_id
_entity_poly.type
_entity_poly.pdbx_seq_one_letter_code
_entity_poly.pdbx_strand_id
1 'polypeptide(L)'
;MNAGVLSLLFAVTVCALGAKVPYATPGFPEDVRKDTAKPEDRIINGNVASKGQFPWQAIVYFYLTDGRHICGGSLISSRYVLTAAHCARK
;
A
#
# COMPACT_ATOMS: atom_id res chain seq x y z
N MET A 1 7.90 -26.88 -35.04
CA MET A 1 8.23 -25.51 -34.58
C MET A 1 7.60 -25.34 -33.20
N ASN A 2 8.39 -25.52 -32.14
CA ASN A 2 7.87 -25.66 -30.78
C ASN A 2 7.39 -24.30 -30.24
N ALA A 3 6.32 -24.30 -29.44
CA ALA A 3 5.71 -23.09 -28.86
C ALA A 3 6.70 -22.14 -28.15
N GLY A 4 7.82 -22.67 -27.63
CA GLY A 4 8.89 -21.87 -27.05
C GLY A 4 9.63 -20.97 -28.05
N VAL A 5 9.80 -21.43 -29.30
CA VAL A 5 10.46 -20.64 -30.36
C VAL A 5 9.57 -19.47 -30.77
N LEU A 6 8.25 -19.67 -30.84
CA LEU A 6 7.29 -18.62 -31.18
C LEU A 6 7.18 -17.56 -30.06
N SER A 7 7.29 -17.96 -28.80
CA SER A 7 7.27 -17.06 -27.65
C SER A 7 8.53 -16.17 -27.56
N LEU A 8 9.70 -16.75 -27.85
CA LEU A 8 10.96 -16.00 -27.89
C LEU A 8 10.98 -14.98 -29.03
N LEU A 9 10.47 -15.35 -30.21
CA LEU A 9 10.34 -14.42 -31.32
C LEU A 9 9.40 -13.26 -30.98
N PHE A 10 8.26 -13.51 -30.30
CA PHE A 10 7.36 -12.46 -29.86
C PHE A 10 8.00 -11.52 -28.84
N ALA A 11 8.76 -12.05 -27.89
CA ALA A 11 9.48 -11.23 -26.92
C ALA A 11 10.57 -10.36 -27.59
N VAL A 12 11.33 -10.92 -28.55
CA VAL A 12 12.37 -10.19 -29.27
C VAL A 12 11.78 -9.11 -30.18
N THR A 13 10.67 -9.38 -30.88
CA THR A 13 9.99 -8.37 -31.71
C THR A 13 9.41 -7.24 -30.88
N VAL A 14 8.79 -7.55 -29.73
CA VAL A 14 8.27 -6.53 -28.80
C VAL A 14 9.41 -5.66 -28.25
N CYS A 15 10.56 -6.25 -27.90
CA CYS A 15 11.73 -5.48 -27.44
C CYS A 15 12.34 -4.59 -28.54
N ALA A 16 12.44 -5.09 -29.77
CA ALA A 16 13.03 -4.34 -30.90
C ALA A 16 12.15 -3.15 -31.35
N LEU A 17 10.84 -3.22 -31.11
CA LEU A 17 9.91 -2.12 -31.38
C LEU A 17 10.02 -0.95 -30.40
N GLY A 18 10.88 -1.04 -29.37
CA GLY A 18 11.16 0.08 -28.47
C GLY A 18 9.92 0.55 -27.70
N ALA A 19 8.91 -0.31 -27.52
CA ALA A 19 7.80 -0.03 -26.64
C ALA A 19 8.38 0.19 -25.24
N LYS A 20 8.40 1.44 -24.78
CA LYS A 20 8.76 1.78 -23.40
C LYS A 20 7.87 0.93 -22.51
N VAL A 21 8.45 -0.08 -21.88
CA VAL A 21 7.82 -0.71 -20.72
C VAL A 21 7.57 0.47 -19.77
N PRO A 22 6.31 0.74 -19.38
CA PRO A 22 6.07 1.74 -18.35
C PRO A 22 6.66 1.14 -17.08
N TYR A 23 7.94 1.38 -16.84
CA TYR A 23 8.48 1.29 -15.49
C TYR A 23 7.82 2.45 -14.75
N ALA A 24 6.59 2.20 -14.30
CA ALA A 24 5.96 2.99 -13.27
C ALA A 24 6.99 3.04 -12.15
N THR A 25 7.43 4.24 -11.81
CA THR A 25 8.21 4.48 -10.61
C THR A 25 7.55 3.72 -9.46
N PRO A 26 8.30 3.03 -8.58
CA PRO A 26 7.77 2.57 -7.31
C PRO A 26 7.58 3.79 -6.38
N GLY A 27 6.82 4.78 -6.84
CA GLY A 27 6.09 5.66 -5.97
C GLY A 27 4.97 4.81 -5.39
N PHE A 28 4.77 4.90 -4.08
CA PHE A 28 3.50 4.49 -3.49
C PHE A 28 2.39 5.08 -4.39
N PRO A 29 1.44 4.26 -4.87
CA PRO A 29 0.26 4.81 -5.51
C PRO A 29 -0.31 5.81 -4.52
N GLU A 30 -0.38 7.09 -4.91
CA GLU A 30 -1.25 8.01 -4.20
C GLU A 30 -2.63 7.40 -4.40
N ASP A 31 -3.13 6.80 -3.33
CA ASP A 31 -4.41 6.16 -3.26
C ASP A 31 -5.44 7.25 -3.47
N VAL A 32 -5.72 7.54 -4.75
CA VAL A 32 -6.95 8.19 -5.19
C VAL A 32 -8.06 7.18 -4.92
N ARG A 33 -8.33 6.96 -3.62
CA ARG A 33 -9.61 6.44 -3.18
C ARG A 33 -10.59 7.50 -3.64
N LYS A 34 -11.31 7.20 -4.71
CA LYS A 34 -12.42 8.02 -5.19
C LYS A 34 -13.56 7.81 -4.21
N ASP A 35 -13.38 8.30 -3.00
CA ASP A 35 -14.32 8.14 -1.89
C ASP A 35 -15.48 9.11 -2.12
N THR A 36 -16.51 8.62 -2.80
CA THR A 36 -17.85 9.22 -2.77
C THR A 36 -18.53 9.00 -1.41
N ALA A 37 -17.90 8.23 -0.51
CA ALA A 37 -18.26 8.18 0.89
C ALA A 37 -17.63 9.39 1.58
N LYS A 38 -18.45 10.41 1.88
CA LYS A 38 -18.05 11.52 2.76
C LYS A 38 -17.44 10.88 4.02
N PRO A 39 -16.14 11.08 4.31
CA PRO A 39 -15.58 10.63 5.58
C PRO A 39 -16.47 11.21 6.67
N GLU A 40 -16.95 10.40 7.59
CA GLU A 40 -17.43 10.97 8.84
C GLU A 40 -16.21 11.68 9.44
N ASP A 41 -16.21 13.01 9.40
CA ASP A 41 -15.10 13.84 9.88
C ASP A 41 -14.95 13.62 11.39
N ARG A 42 -14.24 12.56 11.79
CA ARG A 42 -13.90 12.27 13.19
C ARG A 42 -12.82 13.23 13.71
N ILE A 43 -12.18 13.99 12.82
CA ILE A 43 -11.15 14.97 13.16
C ILE A 43 -11.75 16.37 13.03
N ILE A 44 -12.13 16.96 14.16
CA ILE A 44 -12.70 18.32 14.21
C ILE A 44 -11.53 19.32 14.37
N ASN A 45 -11.49 20.36 13.52
CA ASN A 45 -10.47 21.42 13.55
C ASN A 45 -9.01 20.96 13.36
N GLY A 46 -8.79 19.79 12.75
CA GLY A 46 -7.45 19.32 12.40
C GLY A 46 -6.96 19.88 11.06
N ASN A 47 -5.68 19.68 10.79
CA ASN A 47 -5.07 19.96 9.49
C ASN A 47 -4.61 18.65 8.85
N VAL A 48 -4.65 18.58 7.51
CA VAL A 48 -4.10 17.44 6.76
C VAL A 48 -2.61 17.31 7.05
N ALA A 49 -2.18 16.09 7.37
CA ALA A 49 -0.77 15.83 7.66
C ALA A 49 0.06 15.80 6.36
N SER A 50 1.21 16.46 6.36
CA SER A 50 2.20 16.34 5.30
C SER A 50 2.85 14.96 5.33
N LYS A 51 3.33 14.48 4.18
CA LYS A 51 4.08 13.23 4.09
C LYS A 51 5.28 13.25 5.04
N GLY A 52 5.37 12.24 5.90
CA GLY A 52 6.46 12.12 6.88
C GLY A 52 6.35 13.08 8.08
N GLN A 53 5.25 13.83 8.26
CA GLN A 53 5.05 14.70 9.43
C GLN A 53 4.98 13.91 10.74
N PHE A 54 4.42 12.70 10.68
CA PHE A 54 4.34 11.76 11.81
C PHE A 54 4.98 10.44 11.40
N PRO A 55 6.33 10.37 11.30
CA PRO A 55 7.03 9.22 10.74
C PRO A 55 6.90 7.95 11.58
N TRP A 56 6.51 8.08 12.85
CA TRP A 56 6.22 6.95 13.74
C TRP A 56 4.82 6.38 13.54
N GLN A 57 3.91 7.07 12.83
CA GLN A 57 2.54 6.60 12.65
C GLN A 57 2.52 5.30 11.83
N ALA A 58 1.97 4.25 12.42
CA ALA A 58 1.84 2.94 11.79
C ALA A 58 0.37 2.55 11.61
N ILE A 59 0.07 1.92 10.47
CA ILE A 59 -1.16 1.15 10.26
C ILE A 59 -0.89 -0.30 10.63
N VAL A 60 -1.70 -0.86 11.52
CA VAL A 60 -1.54 -2.23 12.02
C VAL A 60 -2.71 -3.07 11.52
N TYR A 61 -2.41 -4.10 10.74
CA TYR A 61 -3.37 -5.07 10.23
C TYR A 61 -3.37 -6.32 11.12
N PHE A 62 -4.49 -6.62 11.75
CA PHE A 62 -4.68 -7.87 12.48
C PHE A 62 -5.53 -8.82 11.65
N TYR A 63 -5.07 -10.07 11.57
CA TYR A 63 -5.78 -11.18 10.91
C TYR A 63 -6.16 -12.17 12.00
N LEU A 64 -7.35 -11.99 12.56
CA LEU A 64 -7.90 -12.84 13.62
C LEU A 64 -8.97 -13.78 13.04
N THR A 65 -9.43 -14.71 13.87
CA THR A 65 -10.47 -15.68 13.50
C THR A 65 -11.83 -15.03 13.21
N ASP A 66 -12.11 -13.87 13.81
CA ASP A 66 -13.32 -13.07 13.60
C ASP A 66 -13.20 -12.10 12.41
N GLY A 67 -12.04 -12.10 11.73
CA GLY A 67 -11.81 -11.34 10.50
C GLY A 67 -10.56 -10.45 10.57
N ARG A 68 -10.54 -9.45 9.69
CA ARG A 68 -9.47 -8.46 9.62
C ARG A 68 -9.97 -7.13 10.15
N HIS A 69 -9.26 -6.56 11.11
CA HIS A 69 -9.45 -5.16 11.54
C HIS A 69 -8.15 -4.38 11.48
N ILE A 70 -8.31 -3.07 11.40
CA ILE A 70 -7.23 -2.10 11.24
C ILE A 70 -7.17 -1.27 12.51
N CYS A 71 -5.98 -1.14 13.09
CA CYS A 71 -5.69 -0.27 14.21
C CYS A 71 -4.54 0.69 13.89
N GLY A 72 -4.39 1.72 14.71
CA GLY A 72 -3.18 2.55 14.73
C GLY A 72 -2.05 1.93 15.56
N GLY A 73 -0.84 2.44 15.38
CA GLY A 73 0.32 2.13 16.21
C GLY A 73 1.40 3.19 16.10
N SER A 74 2.45 3.07 16.93
CA SER A 74 3.62 3.96 16.91
C SER A 74 4.91 3.14 16.85
N LEU A 75 5.79 3.45 15.90
CA LEU A 75 7.12 2.86 15.82
C LEU A 75 7.99 3.37 16.98
N ILE A 76 8.36 2.49 17.90
CA ILE A 76 9.15 2.83 19.11
C ILE A 76 10.60 2.36 19.01
N SER A 77 10.92 1.49 18.07
CA SER A 77 12.28 1.06 17.76
C SER A 77 12.38 0.59 16.30
N SER A 78 13.57 0.19 15.86
CA SER A 78 13.77 -0.40 14.52
C SER A 78 12.99 -1.70 14.28
N ARG A 79 12.40 -2.31 15.32
CA ARG A 79 11.73 -3.61 15.25
C ARG A 79 10.38 -3.67 15.97
N TYR A 80 10.01 -2.64 16.74
CA TYR A 80 8.81 -2.67 17.58
C TYR A 80 7.84 -1.54 17.26
N VAL A 81 6.56 -1.90 17.12
CA VAL A 81 5.42 -0.99 17.04
C VAL A 81 4.58 -1.17 18.30
N LEU A 82 4.33 -0.08 19.02
CA LEU A 82 3.41 -0.03 20.15
C LEU A 82 1.97 0.15 19.64
N THR A 83 1.03 -0.62 20.18
CA THR A 83 -0.41 -0.55 19.86
C THR A 83 -1.26 -0.97 21.07
N ALA A 84 -2.57 -0.81 21.00
CA ALA A 84 -3.47 -1.19 22.08
C ALA A 84 -3.66 -2.72 22.16
N ALA A 85 -3.76 -3.27 23.38
CA ALA A 85 -3.95 -4.71 23.58
C ALA A 85 -5.25 -5.24 22.95
N HIS A 86 -6.34 -4.47 23.01
CA HIS A 86 -7.63 -4.84 22.40
C HIS A 86 -7.57 -4.91 20.87
N CYS A 87 -6.54 -4.32 20.25
CA CYS A 87 -6.32 -4.50 18.81
C CYS A 87 -5.74 -5.89 18.51
N ALA A 88 -4.98 -6.52 19.42
CA ALA A 88 -4.43 -7.84 19.19
C ALA A 88 -5.41 -8.98 19.55
N ARG A 89 -6.35 -8.71 20.45
CA ARG A 89 -7.35 -9.67 20.95
C ARG A 89 -8.65 -8.92 21.17
N LYS A 90 -9.60 -9.12 20.26
CA LYS A 90 -10.96 -8.56 20.35
C LYS A 90 -11.88 -9.51 21.12
#